data_AF-A0A2E7NE17-F1
#
_entry.id   AF-A0A2E7NE17-F1
#
_cell.length_a   1.000
_cell.length_b   1.000
_cell.length_c   1.000
_cell.angle_alpha   90.00
_cell.angle_beta   90.00
_cell.angle_gamma   90.00
#
_symmetry.space_group_name_H-M   'P 1'
#
loop_
_entity.id
_entity.type
_entity.pdbx_description
1 polymer ?
#
loop_
_entity_poly.entity_id
_entity_poly.type
_entity_poly.pdbx_seq_one_letter_code
_entity_poly.pdbx_strand_id
1 'polypeptide(L)'
;MTAFLAILIIAVVVSVVGYPLLRPSAAMLTIPFGPITALEDRKFQLYADIRELGFDYRMDKLEEADYEVEVEQLKSEAIGVVQQIEELRSQTPRAPADLEAEIAAYREKLDNSRKGDLGTTARRFCAECGSTVDTDDRFCAACGKELGPS
;
A
#
# COMPACT_ATOMS: atom_id res chain seq x y z
N MET A 1 51.39 15.76 -8.87
CA MET A 1 50.21 16.55 -8.43
C MET A 1 48.91 15.99 -9.00
N THR A 2 48.81 15.78 -10.32
CA THR A 2 47.63 15.17 -10.99
C THR A 2 47.32 13.74 -10.53
N ALA A 3 48.34 12.89 -10.33
CA ALA A 3 48.15 11.52 -9.86
C ALA A 3 47.54 11.45 -8.44
N PHE A 4 47.95 12.35 -7.55
CA PHE A 4 47.37 12.46 -6.20
C PHE A 4 45.91 12.92 -6.24
N LEU A 5 45.58 13.88 -7.11
CA LEU A 5 44.21 14.33 -7.31
C LEU A 5 43.31 13.21 -7.87
N ALA A 6 43.81 12.42 -8.83
CA ALA A 6 43.08 11.29 -9.39
C ALA A 6 42.76 10.22 -8.34
N ILE A 7 43.74 9.85 -7.50
CA ILE A 7 43.55 8.87 -6.42
C ILE A 7 42.52 9.38 -5.39
N LEU A 8 42.58 10.66 -5.05
CA LEU A 8 41.66 11.26 -4.07
C LEU A 8 40.22 11.28 -4.60
N ILE A 9 40.01 11.60 -5.88
CA ILE A 9 38.70 11.56 -6.52
C ILE A 9 38.15 10.12 -6.54
N ILE A 10 38.98 9.14 -6.92
CA ILE A 10 38.56 7.72 -6.93
C ILE A 10 38.18 7.26 -5.52
N ALA A 11 38.97 7.61 -4.50
CA ALA A 11 38.66 7.26 -3.12
C ALA A 11 37.33 7.87 -2.65
N VAL A 12 37.05 9.13 -3.02
CA VAL A 12 35.77 9.79 -2.72
C VAL A 12 34.61 9.10 -3.43
N VAL A 13 34.74 8.78 -4.73
CA VAL A 13 33.70 8.08 -5.48
C VAL A 13 33.41 6.70 -4.89
N VAL A 14 34.44 5.91 -4.61
CA VAL A 14 34.30 4.58 -3.99
C VAL A 14 33.68 4.70 -2.60
N SER A 15 34.05 5.72 -1.82
CA SER A 15 33.43 5.98 -0.53
C SER A 15 31.95 6.32 -0.68
N VAL A 16 31.59 7.27 -1.56
CA VAL A 16 30.20 7.69 -1.78
C VAL A 16 29.32 6.54 -2.28
N VAL A 17 29.84 5.70 -3.17
CA VAL A 17 29.09 4.56 -3.76
C VAL A 17 29.11 3.32 -2.85
N GLY A 18 30.18 3.08 -2.11
CA GLY A 18 30.31 1.94 -1.19
C GLY A 18 29.62 2.17 0.15
N TYR A 19 29.51 3.43 0.59
CA TYR A 19 28.83 3.83 1.82
C TYR A 19 27.36 3.38 1.91
N PRO A 20 26.52 3.44 0.85
CA PRO A 20 25.17 2.87 0.91
C PRO A 20 25.14 1.34 1.01
N LEU A 21 26.17 0.60 0.58
CA LEU A 21 26.24 -0.85 0.78
C LEU A 21 26.66 -1.22 2.22
N LEU A 22 27.49 -0.38 2.85
CA LEU A 22 27.99 -0.59 4.21
C LEU A 22 27.07 -0.02 5.28
N ARG A 23 26.15 0.88 4.91
CA ARG A 23 25.06 1.28 5.78
C ARG A 23 24.10 0.10 5.89
N PRO A 24 23.94 -0.56 7.06
CA PRO A 24 22.78 -1.40 7.28
C PRO A 24 21.58 -0.51 6.98
N SER A 25 20.76 -0.89 5.99
CA SER A 25 19.61 -0.13 5.53
C SER A 25 18.94 0.48 6.75
N ALA A 26 19.07 1.81 6.92
CA ALA A 26 18.42 2.54 7.99
C ALA A 26 16.98 2.08 7.91
N ALA A 27 16.57 1.31 8.93
CA ALA A 27 15.47 0.36 8.87
C ALA A 27 14.46 0.88 7.85
N MET A 28 14.43 0.20 6.69
CA MET A 28 13.26 0.27 5.83
C MET A 28 12.09 0.26 6.80
N LEU A 29 11.14 1.19 6.66
CA LEU A 29 9.88 1.13 7.38
C LEU A 29 9.21 -0.19 6.97
N THR A 30 9.73 -1.32 7.45
CA THR A 30 9.02 -2.52 7.78
C THR A 30 8.10 -2.03 8.88
N ILE A 31 7.02 -1.37 8.44
CA ILE A 31 5.70 -1.76 8.92
C ILE A 31 5.84 -3.28 9.07
N PRO A 32 5.82 -3.82 10.29
CA PRO A 32 5.98 -5.25 10.47
C PRO A 32 4.81 -5.86 9.71
N PHE A 33 5.09 -6.24 8.46
CA PHE A 33 4.20 -6.97 7.60
C PHE A 33 4.07 -8.29 8.35
N GLY A 34 2.99 -8.37 9.13
CA GLY A 34 2.83 -9.40 10.15
C GLY A 34 2.81 -10.80 9.52
N PRO A 35 2.73 -11.86 10.32
CA PRO A 35 2.68 -13.24 9.82
C PRO A 35 1.63 -13.48 8.72
N ILE A 36 0.57 -12.65 8.66
CA ILE A 36 -0.46 -12.65 7.61
C ILE A 36 0.10 -12.33 6.21
N THR A 37 1.06 -11.41 6.07
CA THR A 37 1.53 -10.96 4.75
C THR A 37 2.36 -12.03 4.04
N ALA A 38 3.18 -12.77 4.79
CA ALA A 38 3.93 -13.90 4.26
C ALA A 38 2.98 -15.01 3.75
N LEU A 39 1.84 -15.21 4.43
CA LEU A 39 0.80 -16.13 3.97
C LEU A 39 0.06 -15.59 2.74
N GLU A 40 -0.17 -14.28 2.67
CA GLU A 40 -0.77 -13.64 1.49
C GLU A 40 0.13 -13.79 0.26
N ASP A 41 1.44 -13.61 0.41
CA ASP A 41 2.43 -13.85 -0.65
C ASP A 41 2.40 -15.32 -1.08
N ARG A 42 2.39 -16.26 -0.14
CA ARG A 42 2.28 -17.70 -0.45
C ARG A 42 1.00 -18.03 -1.21
N LYS A 43 -0.14 -17.45 -0.83
CA LYS A 43 -1.41 -17.62 -1.56
C LYS A 43 -1.28 -17.11 -3.00
N PHE A 44 -0.64 -15.96 -3.22
CA PHE A 44 -0.44 -15.43 -4.57
C PHE A 44 0.49 -16.30 -5.41
N GLN A 45 1.54 -16.89 -4.81
CA GLN A 45 2.40 -17.88 -5.48
C GLN A 45 1.59 -19.09 -5.93
N LEU A 46 0.83 -19.73 -5.03
CA LEU A 46 0.01 -20.90 -5.38
C LEU A 46 -1.00 -20.61 -6.50
N TYR A 47 -1.57 -19.40 -6.54
CA TYR A 47 -2.47 -18.98 -7.63
C TYR A 47 -1.73 -18.76 -8.95
N ALA A 48 -0.48 -18.29 -8.89
CA ALA A 48 0.37 -18.18 -10.07
C ALA A 48 0.72 -19.57 -10.60
N ASP A 49 1.09 -20.50 -9.72
CA ASP A 49 1.43 -21.88 -10.06
C ASP A 49 0.24 -22.59 -10.74
N ILE A 50 -0.97 -22.48 -10.19
CA ILE A 50 -2.19 -23.03 -10.81
C ILE A 50 -2.41 -22.45 -12.22
N ARG A 51 -2.15 -21.14 -12.39
CA ARG A 51 -2.32 -20.47 -13.69
C ARG A 51 -1.28 -20.93 -14.69
N GLU A 52 -0.03 -21.08 -14.27
CA GLU A 52 1.08 -21.57 -15.09
C GLU A 52 0.85 -23.03 -15.48
N LEU A 53 0.45 -23.88 -14.55
CA LEU A 53 0.07 -25.27 -14.82
C LEU A 53 -1.05 -25.36 -15.87
N GLY A 54 -2.09 -24.52 -15.73
CA GLY A 54 -3.17 -24.45 -16.72
C GLY A 54 -2.74 -23.87 -18.08
N PHE A 55 -1.66 -23.08 -18.13
CA PHE A 55 -1.06 -22.65 -19.38
C PHE A 55 -0.30 -23.80 -20.04
N ASP A 56 0.49 -24.54 -19.28
CA ASP A 56 1.25 -25.69 -19.78
C ASP A 56 0.35 -26.79 -20.34
N TYR A 57 -0.77 -27.11 -19.66
CA TYR A 57 -1.78 -28.02 -20.20
C TYR A 57 -2.37 -27.53 -21.54
N ARG A 58 -2.74 -26.25 -21.65
CA ARG A 58 -3.26 -25.69 -22.92
C ARG A 58 -2.24 -25.64 -24.05
N MET A 59 -0.95 -25.68 -23.71
CA MET A 59 0.15 -25.72 -24.66
C MET A 59 0.56 -27.16 -25.02
N ASP A 60 -0.22 -28.17 -24.62
CA ASP A 60 0.02 -29.59 -24.87
C ASP A 60 1.37 -30.07 -24.27
N LYS A 61 1.86 -29.37 -23.23
CA LYS A 61 3.11 -29.72 -22.51
C LYS A 61 2.86 -30.74 -21.40
N LEU A 62 1.61 -30.96 -21.02
CA LEU A 62 1.19 -31.82 -19.92
C LEU A 62 -0.02 -32.65 -20.33
N GLU A 63 -0.05 -33.90 -19.89
CA GLU A 63 -1.19 -34.79 -20.06
C GLU A 63 -2.33 -34.41 -19.10
N GLU A 64 -3.58 -34.68 -19.48
CA GLU A 64 -4.77 -34.32 -18.69
C GLU A 64 -4.77 -34.99 -17.30
N ALA A 65 -4.37 -36.26 -17.22
CA ALA A 65 -4.31 -36.99 -15.96
C ALA A 65 -3.29 -36.37 -14.97
N ASP A 66 -2.13 -35.94 -15.47
CA ASP A 66 -1.09 -35.31 -14.65
C ASP A 66 -1.53 -33.90 -14.20
N TYR A 67 -2.15 -33.14 -15.12
CA TYR A 67 -2.73 -31.83 -14.82
C TYR A 67 -3.77 -31.90 -13.69
N GLU A 68 -4.70 -32.85 -13.76
CA GLU A 68 -5.76 -33.00 -12.76
C GLU A 68 -5.22 -33.32 -11.36
N VAL A 69 -4.21 -34.18 -11.28
CA VAL A 69 -3.57 -34.54 -10.01
C VAL A 69 -2.85 -33.33 -9.40
N GLU A 70 -2.04 -32.63 -10.19
CA GLU A 70 -1.21 -31.53 -9.70
C GLU A 70 -2.06 -30.30 -9.34
N VAL A 71 -3.09 -29.98 -10.15
CA VAL A 71 -3.97 -28.84 -9.86
C VAL A 71 -4.79 -29.05 -8.59
N GLU A 72 -5.20 -30.29 -8.29
CA GLU A 72 -5.95 -30.59 -7.08
C GLU A 72 -5.08 -30.48 -5.82
N GLN A 73 -3.82 -30.89 -5.92
CA GLN A 73 -2.84 -30.68 -4.85
C GLN A 73 -2.63 -29.19 -4.57
N LEU A 74 -2.37 -28.38 -5.59
CA LEU A 74 -2.17 -26.93 -5.44
C LEU A 74 -3.40 -26.23 -4.86
N LYS A 75 -4.62 -26.63 -5.28
CA LYS A 75 -5.87 -26.12 -4.69
C LYS A 75 -5.98 -26.46 -3.21
N SER A 76 -5.67 -27.69 -2.83
CA SER A 76 -5.72 -28.12 -1.43
C SER A 76 -4.75 -27.32 -0.55
N GLU A 77 -3.55 -27.02 -1.06
CA GLU A 77 -2.58 -26.18 -0.38
C GLU A 77 -3.08 -24.73 -0.25
N ALA A 78 -3.64 -24.17 -1.32
CA ALA A 78 -4.17 -22.81 -1.33
C ALA A 78 -5.32 -22.64 -0.32
N ILE A 79 -6.23 -23.62 -0.23
CA ILE A 79 -7.29 -23.65 0.78
C ILE A 79 -6.69 -23.61 2.18
N GLY A 80 -5.67 -24.43 2.45
CA GLY A 80 -4.99 -24.46 3.75
C GLY A 80 -4.34 -23.14 4.13
N VAL A 81 -3.74 -22.42 3.17
CA VAL A 81 -3.16 -21.09 3.38
C VAL A 81 -4.25 -20.05 3.67
N VAL A 82 -5.36 -20.07 2.93
CA VAL A 82 -6.48 -19.15 3.14
C VAL A 82 -7.10 -19.34 4.53
N GLN A 83 -7.24 -20.58 4.99
CA GLN A 83 -7.72 -20.88 6.35
C GLN A 83 -6.78 -20.31 7.43
N GLN A 84 -5.46 -20.45 7.26
CA GLN A 84 -4.49 -19.87 8.20
C GLN A 84 -4.57 -18.34 8.23
N ILE A 85 -4.79 -17.69 7.08
CA ILE A 85 -4.99 -16.23 7.01
C ILE A 85 -6.26 -15.84 7.77
N GLU A 86 -7.36 -16.56 7.58
CA GLU A 86 -8.62 -16.30 8.27
C GLU A 86 -8.49 -16.50 9.78
N GLU A 87 -7.80 -17.55 10.22
CA GLU A 87 -7.53 -17.81 11.63
C GLU A 87 -6.71 -16.67 12.25
N LEU A 88 -5.62 -16.23 11.61
CA LEU A 88 -4.84 -15.09 12.11
C LEU A 88 -5.62 -13.77 12.10
N ARG A 89 -6.48 -13.55 11.10
CA ARG A 89 -7.39 -12.40 11.05
C ARG A 89 -8.41 -12.44 12.18
N SER A 90 -8.94 -13.61 12.51
CA SER A 90 -9.91 -13.79 13.59
C SER A 90 -9.29 -13.71 15.00
N GLN A 91 -7.99 -14.00 15.15
CA GLN A 91 -7.21 -13.77 16.38
C GLN A 91 -6.87 -12.30 16.63
N THR A 92 -6.97 -11.45 15.60
CA THR A 92 -6.98 -9.99 15.75
C THR A 92 -8.36 -9.46 15.39
N PRO A 93 -9.45 -9.87 16.08
CA PRO A 93 -10.75 -9.35 15.77
C PRO A 93 -10.77 -7.90 16.25
N ARG A 94 -10.57 -6.94 15.34
CA ARG A 94 -10.98 -5.57 15.60
C ARG A 94 -12.51 -5.61 15.65
N ALA A 95 -13.08 -5.34 16.81
CA ALA A 95 -14.53 -5.24 16.88
C ALA A 95 -14.98 -4.09 15.95
N PRO A 96 -16.15 -4.20 15.30
CA PRO A 96 -16.69 -3.10 14.49
C PRO A 96 -16.72 -1.77 15.26
N ALA A 97 -16.98 -1.82 16.57
CA ALA A 97 -16.95 -0.67 17.47
C ALA A 97 -15.55 -0.04 17.63
N ASP A 98 -14.48 -0.85 17.63
CA ASP A 98 -13.10 -0.34 17.73
C ASP A 98 -12.69 0.40 16.46
N LEU A 99 -13.12 -0.10 15.30
CA LEU A 99 -12.92 0.57 14.00
C LEU A 99 -13.71 1.88 13.91
N GLU A 100 -14.97 1.89 14.36
CA GLU A 100 -15.78 3.11 14.38
C GLU A 100 -15.18 4.19 15.31
N ALA A 101 -14.69 3.79 16.48
CA ALA A 101 -14.01 4.70 17.41
C ALA A 101 -12.69 5.24 16.82
N GLU A 102 -11.90 4.40 16.17
CA GLU A 102 -10.66 4.81 15.48
C GLU A 102 -10.96 5.79 14.33
N ILE A 103 -11.96 5.49 13.48
CA ILE A 103 -12.41 6.38 12.40
C ILE A 103 -12.90 7.72 12.96
N ALA A 104 -13.68 7.71 14.05
CA ALA A 104 -14.16 8.92 14.69
C ALA A 104 -12.99 9.79 15.21
N ALA A 105 -12.02 9.18 15.88
CA ALA A 105 -10.82 9.87 16.37
C ALA A 105 -9.97 10.44 15.21
N TYR A 106 -9.86 9.72 14.08
CA TYR A 106 -9.18 10.23 12.89
C TYR A 106 -9.92 11.41 12.24
N ARG A 107 -11.25 11.36 12.15
CA ARG A 107 -12.08 12.47 11.65
C ARG A 107 -11.93 13.72 12.52
N GLU A 108 -11.96 13.55 13.84
CA GLU A 108 -11.76 14.67 14.77
C GLU A 108 -10.38 15.31 14.61
N LYS A 109 -9.32 14.50 14.43
CA LYS A 109 -7.98 15.03 14.14
C LYS A 109 -7.95 15.82 12.83
N LEU A 110 -8.57 15.32 11.77
CA LEU A 110 -8.69 16.03 10.47
C LEU A 110 -9.44 17.36 10.61
N ASP A 111 -10.53 17.37 11.37
CA ASP A 111 -11.32 18.59 11.62
C ASP A 111 -10.52 19.61 12.45
N ASN A 112 -9.77 19.14 13.45
CA ASN A 112 -8.90 19.99 14.27
C ASN A 112 -7.71 20.53 13.47
N SER A 113 -7.11 19.72 12.60
CA SER A 113 -6.07 20.18 11.67
C SER A 113 -6.60 21.22 10.68
N ARG A 114 -7.82 21.05 10.15
CA ARG A 114 -8.49 22.08 9.33
C ARG A 114 -8.78 23.37 10.10
N LYS A 115 -9.07 23.27 11.41
CA LYS A 115 -9.24 24.46 12.27
C LYS A 115 -7.92 25.15 12.61
N GLY A 116 -6.81 24.40 12.68
CA GLY A 116 -5.47 24.92 12.95
C GLY A 116 -4.86 25.71 11.78
N ASP A 117 -5.35 25.47 10.56
CA ASP A 117 -4.93 26.18 9.34
C ASP A 117 -5.86 27.36 8.97
N LEU A 118 -6.82 27.72 9.85
CA LEU A 118 -7.65 28.93 9.74
C LEU A 118 -6.85 30.22 10.07
N GLY A 119 -5.64 30.31 9.55
CA GLY A 119 -4.96 31.58 9.33
C GLY A 119 -5.63 32.32 8.18
N THR A 120 -6.72 33.03 8.46
CA THR A 120 -7.18 34.20 7.67
C THR A 120 -7.70 33.96 6.23
N THR A 121 -8.09 32.75 5.82
CA THR A 121 -8.78 32.59 4.52
C THR A 121 -10.19 33.19 4.57
N ALA A 122 -10.48 34.10 3.64
CA ALA A 122 -11.76 34.76 3.55
C ALA A 122 -12.82 33.72 3.12
N ARG A 123 -13.89 33.55 3.90
CA ARG A 123 -15.00 32.65 3.53
C ARG A 123 -15.90 33.34 2.51
N ARG A 124 -16.36 32.60 1.50
CA ARG A 124 -17.34 33.07 0.51
C ARG A 124 -18.56 32.16 0.49
N PHE A 125 -19.61 32.57 -0.23
CA PHE A 125 -20.83 31.79 -0.37
C PHE A 125 -20.95 31.23 -1.79
N CYS A 126 -21.42 30.00 -1.93
CA CYS A 126 -21.76 29.44 -3.23
C CYS A 126 -22.99 30.18 -3.78
N ALA A 127 -22.90 30.70 -5.01
CA ALA A 127 -24.00 31.42 -5.65
C ALA A 127 -25.19 30.52 -6.03
N GLU A 128 -24.99 29.20 -6.11
CA GLU A 128 -26.06 28.25 -6.49
C GLU A 128 -26.86 27.73 -5.28
N CYS A 129 -26.17 27.33 -4.21
CA CYS A 129 -26.82 26.70 -3.06
C CYS A 129 -26.72 27.49 -1.76
N GLY A 130 -25.96 28.58 -1.74
CA GLY A 130 -25.78 29.43 -0.55
C GLY A 130 -24.90 28.86 0.56
N SER A 131 -24.28 27.68 0.38
CA SER A 131 -23.39 27.12 1.40
C SER A 131 -22.10 27.95 1.55
N THR A 132 -21.57 28.02 2.76
CA THR A 132 -20.23 28.59 3.01
C THR A 132 -19.16 27.69 2.39
N VAL A 133 -18.25 28.28 1.63
CA VAL A 133 -17.13 27.59 0.97
C VAL A 133 -15.83 28.37 1.23
N ASP A 134 -14.71 27.66 1.24
CA ASP A 134 -13.39 28.28 1.35
C ASP A 134 -13.00 28.98 0.04
N THR A 135 -12.08 29.93 0.10
CA THR A 135 -11.54 30.58 -1.12
C THR A 135 -10.75 29.60 -1.97
N ASP A 136 -10.12 28.61 -1.36
CA ASP A 136 -9.32 27.59 -2.06
C ASP A 136 -10.17 26.44 -2.63
N ASP A 137 -11.45 26.36 -2.27
CA ASP A 137 -12.35 25.33 -2.78
C ASP A 137 -12.61 25.53 -4.28
N ARG A 138 -12.21 24.56 -5.10
CA ARG A 138 -12.52 24.56 -6.56
C ARG A 138 -13.95 24.16 -6.86
N PHE A 139 -14.57 23.40 -5.96
CA PHE A 139 -15.94 22.89 -6.07
C PHE A 139 -16.67 23.06 -4.74
N CYS A 140 -17.97 23.32 -4.79
CA CYS A 140 -18.81 23.36 -3.60
C CYS A 140 -19.02 21.96 -3.03
N ALA A 141 -18.63 21.72 -1.77
CA ALA A 141 -18.84 20.43 -1.11
C ALA A 141 -20.32 20.08 -0.87
N ALA A 142 -21.23 21.05 -0.94
CA ALA A 142 -22.67 20.85 -0.70
C ALA A 142 -23.46 20.52 -1.98
N CYS A 143 -23.17 21.20 -3.11
CA CYS A 143 -23.92 21.04 -4.35
C CYS A 143 -23.07 20.64 -5.57
N GLY A 144 -21.74 20.52 -5.42
CA GLY A 144 -20.82 20.09 -6.48
C GLY A 144 -20.52 21.14 -7.55
N LYS A 145 -21.10 22.35 -7.47
CA LYS A 145 -20.87 23.41 -8.46
C LYS A 145 -19.39 23.85 -8.46
N GLU A 146 -18.82 23.99 -9.65
CA GLU A 146 -17.52 24.63 -9.85
C GLU A 146 -17.52 26.09 -9.40
N LEU A 147 -16.52 26.47 -8.63
CA LEU A 147 -16.47 27.75 -7.93
C LEU A 147 -15.47 28.76 -8.51
N GLY A 148 -14.76 28.40 -9.58
CA GLY A 148 -13.71 29.20 -10.23
C GLY A 148 -12.41 29.29 -9.42
N PRO A 149 -11.25 29.60 -10.05
CA PRO A 149 -10.04 29.96 -9.31
C PRO A 149 -10.24 31.32 -8.61
N SER A 150 -9.68 31.45 -7.40
CA SER A 150 -9.61 32.69 -6.62
C SER A 150 -8.88 33.80 -7.36
#